data_AF-C8WRR3-F1
#
_entry.id   AF-C8WRR3-F1
#
_cell.length_a   1.000
_cell.length_b   1.000
_cell.length_c   1.000
_cell.angle_alpha   90.00
_cell.angle_beta   90.00
_cell.angle_gamma   90.00
#
_symmetry.space_group_name_H-M   'P 1'
#
loop_
_entity.id
_entity.type
_entity.pdbx_description
1 polymer ?
#
loop_
_entity_poly.entity_id
_entity_poly.type
_entity_poly.pdbx_seq_one_letter_code
_entity_poly.pdbx_strand_id
1 'polypeptide(L)'
;MSDLMRYGIAVSPGTPVNQILTGWMNAWFVNMRDPRFRLRERMIAFHNAMDRAFGAYLAQLREELASLRKRLPQPTRENPFPNLEALAAVKELEAYIRRVESARTLALSAPVPPDEYVFHGRAEGEGLLAELARMDGEIVEKMQALSPETIGEVEQMLRARNERWHSLVQP
;
A
#
# COMPACT_ATOMS: atom_id res chain seq x y z
N MET A 1 16.42 -14.10 -1.53
CA MET A 1 15.65 -14.49 -0.34
C MET A 1 16.03 -13.52 0.77
N SER A 2 15.11 -12.66 1.21
CA SER A 2 15.35 -11.69 2.28
C SER A 2 15.87 -12.39 3.55
N ASP A 3 16.95 -11.87 4.13
CA ASP A 3 17.57 -12.39 5.36
C ASP A 3 16.63 -12.28 6.57
N LEU A 4 15.55 -11.51 6.46
CA LEU A 4 14.54 -11.29 7.51
C LEU A 4 13.79 -12.58 7.90
N MET A 5 13.59 -13.50 6.96
CA MET A 5 12.93 -14.80 7.23
C MET A 5 13.75 -15.66 8.20
N ARG A 6 15.09 -15.52 8.23
CA ARG A 6 15.96 -16.23 9.18
C ARG A 6 15.72 -15.80 10.62
N TYR A 7 15.16 -14.61 10.83
CA TYR A 7 14.80 -14.08 12.14
C TYR A 7 13.33 -14.29 12.51
N GLY A 8 12.58 -15.04 11.68
CA GLY A 8 11.17 -15.33 11.90
C GLY A 8 10.26 -14.12 11.71
N ILE A 9 10.70 -13.12 10.93
CA ILE A 9 9.95 -11.88 10.71
C ILE A 9 8.95 -12.10 9.57
N ALA A 10 7.66 -11.98 9.88
CA ALA A 10 6.60 -12.02 8.89
C ALA A 10 6.56 -10.70 8.10
N VAL A 11 7.30 -10.65 7.00
CA VAL A 11 7.34 -9.49 6.09
C VAL A 11 6.10 -9.35 5.22
N SER A 12 5.20 -10.34 5.14
CA SER A 12 3.96 -10.21 4.37
C SER A 12 2.83 -9.57 5.20
N PRO A 13 1.89 -8.86 4.57
CA PRO A 13 0.71 -8.32 5.24
C PRO A 13 -0.08 -9.39 5.99
N GLY A 14 -0.41 -9.11 7.24
CA GLY A 14 -1.20 -9.99 8.09
C GLY A 14 -2.69 -9.97 7.78
N THR A 15 -3.43 -10.85 8.47
CA THR A 15 -4.89 -11.00 8.36
C THR A 15 -5.69 -9.69 8.44
N PRO A 16 -5.37 -8.72 9.32
CA PRO A 16 -6.12 -7.45 9.38
C PRO A 16 -6.05 -6.65 8.08
N VAL A 17 -4.89 -6.62 7.42
CA VAL A 17 -4.71 -5.94 6.13
C VAL A 17 -5.58 -6.61 5.07
N ASN A 18 -5.52 -7.94 4.99
CA ASN A 18 -6.29 -8.71 4.03
C ASN A 18 -7.80 -8.58 4.23
N GLN A 19 -8.27 -8.49 5.48
CA GLN A 19 -9.68 -8.24 5.78
C GLN A 19 -10.16 -6.86 5.32
N ILE A 20 -9.35 -5.81 5.56
CA ILE A 20 -9.65 -4.45 5.09
C ILE A 20 -9.76 -4.42 3.57
N LEU A 21 -8.78 -4.99 2.89
CA LEU A 21 -8.69 -4.98 1.42
C LEU A 21 -9.79 -5.85 0.78
N THR A 22 -10.05 -7.05 1.33
CA THR A 22 -11.12 -7.94 0.85
C THR A 22 -12.50 -7.31 1.07
N GLY A 23 -12.72 -6.67 2.22
CA GLY A 23 -13.97 -5.95 2.51
C GLY A 23 -14.21 -4.83 1.49
N TRP A 24 -13.17 -4.08 1.15
CA TRP A 24 -13.24 -3.07 0.10
C TRP A 24 -13.50 -3.70 -1.28
N MET A 25 -12.80 -4.77 -1.67
CA MET A 25 -13.00 -5.45 -2.95
C MET A 25 -14.43 -6.00 -3.12
N ASN A 26 -15.00 -6.57 -2.07
CA ASN A 26 -16.37 -7.08 -2.11
C ASN A 26 -17.38 -5.93 -2.30
N ALA A 27 -17.20 -4.82 -1.58
CA ALA A 27 -18.00 -3.62 -1.79
C ALA A 27 -17.79 -3.03 -3.19
N TRP A 28 -16.56 -3.09 -3.71
CA TRP A 28 -16.16 -2.62 -5.02
C TRP A 28 -16.89 -3.35 -6.15
N PHE A 29 -16.85 -4.68 -6.18
CA PHE A 29 -17.51 -5.48 -7.22
C PHE A 29 -19.03 -5.37 -7.21
N VAL A 30 -19.64 -5.24 -6.02
CA VAL A 30 -21.10 -5.04 -5.89
C VAL A 30 -21.50 -3.65 -6.38
N ASN A 31 -20.75 -2.61 -5.98
CA ASN A 31 -21.11 -1.23 -6.28
C ASN A 31 -20.82 -0.84 -7.74
N MET A 32 -19.86 -1.49 -8.43
CA MET A 32 -19.64 -1.26 -9.87
C MET A 32 -20.88 -1.48 -10.74
N ARG A 33 -21.85 -2.27 -10.25
CA ARG A 33 -23.11 -2.55 -10.95
C ARG A 33 -24.21 -1.53 -10.68
N ASP A 34 -24.08 -0.66 -9.68
CA ASP A 34 -25.08 0.37 -9.35
C ASP A 34 -24.57 1.78 -9.76
N PRO A 35 -25.20 2.42 -10.76
CA PRO A 35 -24.85 3.76 -11.23
C PRO A 35 -24.96 4.87 -10.15
N ARG A 36 -25.66 4.60 -9.03
CA ARG A 36 -25.86 5.56 -7.94
C ARG A 36 -24.62 5.77 -7.09
N PHE A 37 -23.77 4.75 -6.93
CA PHE A 37 -22.49 4.88 -6.24
C PHE A 37 -21.44 5.40 -7.21
N ARG A 38 -21.31 6.72 -7.27
CA ARG A 38 -20.49 7.40 -8.27
C ARG A 38 -18.99 7.27 -7.98
N LEU A 39 -18.18 7.37 -9.03
CA LEU A 39 -16.76 7.03 -8.98
C LEU A 39 -15.94 7.85 -7.96
N ARG A 40 -16.35 9.09 -7.65
CA ARG A 40 -15.73 9.93 -6.62
C ARG A 40 -15.77 9.29 -5.24
N GLU A 41 -16.95 8.84 -4.80
CA GLU A 41 -17.11 8.16 -3.51
C GLU A 41 -16.26 6.89 -3.45
N ARG A 42 -16.07 6.22 -4.60
CA ARG A 42 -15.24 5.03 -4.71
C ARG A 42 -13.75 5.32 -4.60
N MET A 43 -13.27 6.40 -5.19
CA MET A 43 -11.86 6.82 -5.07
C MET A 43 -11.54 7.30 -3.65
N ILE A 44 -12.51 7.96 -3.00
CA ILE A 44 -12.43 8.24 -1.55
C ILE A 44 -12.38 6.93 -0.75
N ALA A 45 -13.24 5.96 -1.08
CA ALA A 45 -13.24 4.65 -0.41
C ALA A 45 -11.93 3.88 -0.64
N PHE A 46 -11.33 3.96 -1.84
CA PHE A 46 -10.02 3.41 -2.15
C PHE A 46 -8.94 4.05 -1.28
N HIS A 47 -8.86 5.38 -1.20
CA HIS A 47 -7.92 6.06 -0.31
C HIS A 47 -8.07 5.60 1.14
N ASN A 48 -9.30 5.55 1.64
CA ASN A 48 -9.58 5.12 3.01
C ASN A 48 -9.22 3.64 3.25
N ALA A 49 -9.38 2.78 2.25
CA ALA A 49 -8.97 1.38 2.31
C ALA A 49 -7.45 1.24 2.32
N MET A 50 -6.76 1.89 1.38
CA MET A 50 -5.30 1.90 1.29
C MET A 50 -4.67 2.51 2.54
N ASP A 51 -5.24 3.59 3.06
CA ASP A 51 -4.73 4.25 4.27
C ASP A 51 -4.76 3.31 5.48
N ARG A 52 -5.91 2.66 5.69
CA ARG A 52 -6.09 1.70 6.77
C ARG A 52 -5.22 0.46 6.59
N ALA A 53 -5.14 -0.05 5.36
CA ALA A 53 -4.34 -1.23 5.03
C ALA A 53 -2.84 -0.97 5.25
N PHE A 54 -2.29 0.10 4.68
CA PHE A 54 -0.91 0.50 4.92
C PHE A 54 -0.65 0.87 6.38
N GLY A 55 -1.60 1.54 7.05
CA GLY A 55 -1.49 1.87 8.47
C GLY A 55 -1.37 0.63 9.35
N ALA A 56 -2.23 -0.37 9.14
CA ALA A 56 -2.19 -1.64 9.84
C ALA A 56 -0.88 -2.41 9.54
N TYR A 57 -0.45 -2.40 8.28
CA TYR A 57 0.78 -3.08 7.89
C TYR A 57 2.04 -2.42 8.48
N LEU A 58 2.10 -1.09 8.48
CA LEU A 58 3.19 -0.36 9.13
C LEU A 58 3.23 -0.60 10.63
N ALA A 59 2.07 -0.73 11.29
CA ALA A 59 2.00 -1.09 12.69
C ALA A 59 2.61 -2.49 12.95
N GLN A 60 2.23 -3.48 12.13
CA GLN A 60 2.80 -4.84 12.17
C GLN A 60 4.33 -4.81 12.00
N LEU A 61 4.84 -4.14 10.96
CA LEU A 61 6.29 -4.09 10.71
C LEU A 61 7.07 -3.39 11.83
N ARG A 62 6.49 -2.35 12.44
CA ARG A 62 7.11 -1.65 13.58
C ARG A 62 7.12 -2.52 14.85
N GLU A 63 6.10 -3.35 15.06
CA GLU A 63 6.06 -4.34 16.14
C GLU A 63 7.13 -5.43 15.95
N GLU A 64 7.28 -5.93 14.73
CA GLU A 64 8.34 -6.87 14.35
C GLU A 64 9.73 -6.26 14.56
N LEU A 65 9.94 -5.00 14.16
CA LEU A 65 11.19 -4.27 14.38
C LEU A 65 11.50 -4.10 15.87
N ALA A 66 10.49 -3.76 16.67
CA ALA A 66 10.64 -3.63 18.12
C ALA A 66 11.00 -4.98 18.75
N SER A 67 10.37 -6.07 18.30
CA SER A 67 10.64 -7.43 18.76
C SER A 67 12.05 -7.90 18.38
N LEU A 68 12.49 -7.64 17.15
CA LEU A 68 13.84 -7.93 16.70
C LEU A 68 14.86 -7.20 17.58
N ARG A 69 14.71 -5.88 17.76
CA ARG A 69 15.61 -5.06 18.59
C ARG A 69 15.72 -5.55 20.04
N LYS A 70 14.61 -6.02 20.64
CA LYS A 70 14.61 -6.59 22.00
C LYS A 70 15.38 -7.91 22.10
N ARG A 71 15.40 -8.71 21.03
CA ARG A 71 16.14 -9.99 20.99
C ARG A 71 17.63 -9.80 20.77
N LEU A 72 18.07 -8.63 20.31
CA LEU A 72 19.50 -8.37 20.10
C LEU A 72 20.22 -8.19 21.44
N PRO A 73 21.34 -8.88 21.67
CA PRO A 73 22.15 -8.66 22.86
C PRO A 73 22.64 -7.21 22.88
N GLN A 74 22.45 -6.54 24.01
CA GLN A 74 23.02 -5.21 24.18
C GLN A 74 24.56 -5.31 24.22
N PRO A 75 25.27 -4.34 23.64
CA PRO A 75 26.73 -4.31 23.74
C PRO A 75 27.12 -4.22 25.21
N THR A 76 27.89 -5.21 25.66
CA THR A 76 28.41 -5.29 27.03
C THR A 76 29.92 -5.12 26.98
N ARG A 77 30.54 -4.95 28.15
CA ARG A 77 32.00 -4.86 28.26
C ARG A 77 32.70 -6.16 27.78
N GLU A 78 32.03 -7.30 27.87
CA GLU A 78 32.51 -8.63 27.47
C GLU A 78 32.19 -8.95 26.00
N ASN A 79 31.09 -8.42 25.47
CA ASN A 79 30.74 -8.45 24.04
C ASN A 79 30.51 -7.03 23.52
N PRO A 80 31.59 -6.30 23.18
CA PRO A 80 31.51 -4.88 22.83
C PRO A 80 30.86 -4.62 21.46
N PHE A 81 30.85 -5.63 20.58
CA PHE A 81 30.28 -5.52 19.24
C PHE A 81 28.97 -6.30 19.13
N PRO A 82 27.84 -5.66 18.81
CA PRO A 82 26.60 -6.36 18.50
C PRO A 82 26.77 -7.23 17.24
N ASN A 83 25.99 -8.31 17.15
CA ASN A 83 25.99 -9.21 15.99
C ASN A 83 25.67 -8.42 14.70
N LEU A 84 26.65 -8.34 13.79
CA LEU A 84 26.57 -7.56 12.55
C LEU A 84 25.45 -8.03 11.62
N GLU A 85 25.18 -9.34 11.55
CA GLU A 85 24.09 -9.89 10.75
C GLU A 85 22.73 -9.42 11.28
N ALA A 86 22.60 -9.41 12.60
CA ALA A 86 21.37 -9.02 13.26
C ALA A 86 21.11 -7.51 13.13
N LEU A 87 22.17 -6.69 13.15
CA LEU A 87 22.09 -5.27 12.79
C LEU A 87 21.74 -5.03 11.32
N ALA A 88 22.22 -5.88 10.41
CA ALA A 88 21.86 -5.79 8.99
C ALA A 88 20.36 -6.05 8.80
N ALA A 89 19.80 -7.05 9.48
CA ALA A 89 18.36 -7.32 9.47
C ALA A 89 17.52 -6.15 10.00
N VAL A 90 17.96 -5.47 11.07
CA VAL A 90 17.29 -4.24 11.56
C VAL A 90 17.27 -3.17 10.46
N LYS A 91 18.41 -2.92 9.81
CA LYS A 91 18.52 -1.92 8.75
C LYS A 91 17.67 -2.28 7.53
N GLU A 92 17.61 -3.55 7.15
CA GLU A 92 16.78 -4.05 6.05
C GLU A 92 15.29 -3.81 6.35
N LEU A 93 14.82 -4.15 7.55
CA LEU A 93 13.43 -3.93 7.95
C LEU A 93 13.08 -2.44 8.06
N GLU A 94 13.97 -1.60 8.58
CA GLU A 94 13.79 -0.14 8.59
C GLU A 94 13.72 0.44 7.18
N ALA A 95 14.57 -0.02 6.26
CA ALA A 95 14.53 0.39 4.87
C ALA A 95 13.21 -0.02 4.22
N TYR A 96 12.74 -1.23 4.51
CA TYR A 96 11.46 -1.71 4.01
C TYR A 96 10.27 -0.89 4.55
N ILE A 97 10.24 -0.59 5.85
CA ILE A 97 9.22 0.29 6.45
C ILE A 97 9.17 1.64 5.74
N ARG A 98 10.32 2.27 5.47
CA ARG A 98 10.37 3.54 4.73
C ARG A 98 9.79 3.43 3.31
N ARG A 99 10.00 2.29 2.64
CA ARG A 99 9.39 2.04 1.32
C ARG A 99 7.87 1.88 1.42
N VAL A 100 7.38 1.20 2.45
CA VAL A 100 5.92 1.08 2.70
C VAL A 100 5.30 2.45 3.01
N GLU A 101 5.99 3.30 3.77
CA GLU A 101 5.55 4.68 4.02
C GLU A 101 5.53 5.54 2.75
N SER A 102 6.53 5.38 1.87
CA SER A 102 6.56 5.99 0.53
C SER A 102 5.36 5.56 -0.31
N ALA A 103 5.11 4.25 -0.41
CA ALA A 103 3.96 3.71 -1.14
C ALA A 103 2.61 4.22 -0.59
N ARG A 104 2.46 4.27 0.74
CA ARG A 104 1.28 4.87 1.38
C ARG A 104 1.11 6.33 0.98
N THR A 105 2.18 7.11 1.00
CA THR A 105 2.15 8.53 0.62
C THR A 105 1.70 8.70 -0.83
N LEU A 106 2.21 7.87 -1.74
CA LEU A 106 1.79 7.87 -3.15
C LEU A 106 0.30 7.55 -3.29
N ALA A 107 -0.20 6.53 -2.58
CA ALA A 107 -1.61 6.17 -2.59
C ALA A 107 -2.52 7.28 -2.05
N LEU A 108 -2.09 8.02 -1.02
CA LEU A 108 -2.85 9.13 -0.45
C LEU A 108 -2.77 10.42 -1.28
N SER A 109 -1.70 10.57 -2.07
CA SER A 109 -1.55 11.68 -3.02
C SER A 109 -2.37 11.49 -4.30
N ALA A 110 -3.00 10.33 -4.45
CA ALA A 110 -3.75 10.01 -5.65
C ALA A 110 -4.91 11.01 -5.80
N PRO A 111 -5.10 11.58 -6.99
CA PRO A 111 -6.13 12.59 -7.19
C PRO A 111 -7.54 11.99 -7.15
N VAL A 112 -8.47 12.77 -6.62
CA VAL A 112 -9.90 12.46 -6.62
C VAL A 112 -10.59 13.37 -7.65
N PRO A 113 -11.33 12.81 -8.63
CA PRO A 113 -12.05 13.58 -9.62
C PRO A 113 -13.07 14.54 -8.98
N PRO A 114 -13.17 15.78 -9.48
CA PRO A 114 -14.24 16.69 -9.06
C PRO A 114 -15.61 16.16 -9.51
N ASP A 115 -16.67 16.57 -8.82
CA ASP A 115 -18.04 16.14 -9.15
C ASP A 115 -18.42 16.48 -10.59
N GLU A 116 -17.96 17.60 -11.14
CA GLU A 116 -18.30 18.02 -12.51
C GLU A 116 -17.89 16.99 -13.58
N TYR A 117 -16.73 16.33 -13.40
CA TYR A 117 -16.27 15.26 -14.29
C TYR A 117 -17.10 13.98 -14.18
N VAL A 118 -17.76 13.78 -13.04
CA VAL A 118 -18.53 12.58 -12.70
C VAL A 118 -20.03 12.76 -12.99
N PHE A 119 -20.54 13.99 -12.95
CA PHE A 119 -21.96 14.32 -13.12
C PHE A 119 -22.28 14.88 -14.53
N HIS A 120 -21.29 15.49 -15.21
CA HIS A 120 -21.45 16.13 -16.52
C HIS A 120 -20.40 15.67 -17.55
N GLY A 121 -19.74 14.54 -17.29
CA GLY A 121 -18.69 14.00 -18.15
C GLY A 121 -19.19 13.60 -19.54
N ARG A 122 -18.37 13.87 -20.56
CA ARG A 122 -18.52 13.28 -21.90
C ARG A 122 -18.15 11.78 -21.83
N ALA A 123 -18.56 10.97 -22.81
CA ALA A 123 -18.27 9.53 -22.85
C ALA A 123 -16.78 9.17 -22.66
N GLU A 124 -15.87 10.04 -23.09
CA GLU A 124 -14.41 9.92 -22.88
C GLU A 124 -14.02 9.95 -21.38
N GLY A 125 -14.73 10.73 -20.57
CA GLY A 125 -14.55 10.78 -19.11
C GLY A 125 -14.98 9.48 -18.43
N GLU A 126 -16.04 8.83 -18.89
CA GLU A 126 -16.50 7.54 -18.33
C GLU A 126 -15.49 6.42 -18.59
N GLY A 127 -14.90 6.37 -19.78
CA GLY A 127 -13.85 5.40 -20.11
C GLY A 127 -12.61 5.53 -19.23
N LEU A 128 -12.15 6.76 -18.99
CA LEU A 128 -11.05 7.03 -18.06
C LEU A 128 -11.37 6.60 -16.63
N LEU A 129 -12.55 6.95 -16.16
CA LEU A 129 -12.99 6.64 -14.81
C LEU A 129 -13.05 5.11 -14.60
N ALA A 130 -13.48 4.35 -15.60
CA ALA A 130 -13.41 2.89 -15.57
C ALA A 130 -11.98 2.34 -15.59
N GLU A 131 -11.07 2.99 -16.33
CA GLU A 131 -9.65 2.63 -16.35
C GLU A 131 -8.99 2.83 -14.98
N LEU A 132 -9.17 3.99 -14.36
CA LEU A 132 -8.65 4.29 -13.01
C LEU A 132 -9.21 3.33 -11.97
N ALA A 133 -10.50 3.01 -12.09
CA ALA A 133 -11.16 2.02 -11.25
C ALA A 133 -10.50 0.62 -11.38
N ARG A 134 -10.24 0.17 -12.62
CA ARG A 134 -9.52 -1.10 -12.84
C ARG A 134 -8.13 -1.08 -12.21
N MET A 135 -7.37 0.00 -12.39
CA MET A 135 -6.03 0.17 -11.80
C MET A 135 -6.09 0.11 -10.27
N ASP A 136 -7.04 0.78 -9.64
CA ASP A 136 -7.24 0.76 -8.18
C ASP A 136 -7.50 -0.68 -7.68
N GLY A 137 -8.29 -1.48 -8.42
CA GLY A 137 -8.51 -2.89 -8.11
C GLY A 137 -7.23 -3.74 -8.18
N GLU A 138 -6.44 -3.59 -9.24
CA GLU A 138 -5.17 -4.30 -9.43
C GLU A 138 -4.14 -3.94 -8.35
N ILE A 139 -4.09 -2.66 -7.94
CA ILE A 139 -3.24 -2.19 -6.85
C ILE A 139 -3.64 -2.89 -5.53
N VAL A 140 -4.93 -3.01 -5.25
CA VAL A 140 -5.41 -3.66 -4.02
C VAL A 140 -5.05 -5.15 -4.00
N GLU A 141 -5.23 -5.86 -5.11
CA GLU A 141 -4.84 -7.28 -5.23
C GLU A 141 -3.34 -7.46 -4.99
N LYS A 142 -2.50 -6.60 -5.59
CA LYS A 142 -1.06 -6.61 -5.37
C LYS A 142 -0.67 -6.27 -3.93
N MET A 143 -1.41 -5.39 -3.29
CA MET A 143 -1.19 -5.02 -1.89
C MET A 143 -1.44 -6.18 -0.92
N GLN A 144 -2.39 -7.08 -1.21
CA GLN A 144 -2.62 -8.28 -0.39
C GLN A 144 -1.43 -9.24 -0.39
N ALA A 145 -0.66 -9.26 -1.49
CA ALA A 145 0.54 -10.09 -1.67
C ALA A 145 1.85 -9.29 -1.54
N LEU A 146 1.81 -8.14 -0.86
CA LEU A 146 2.96 -7.25 -0.76
C LEU A 146 4.16 -7.93 -0.08
N SER A 147 5.34 -7.73 -0.65
CA SER A 147 6.61 -8.20 -0.11
C SER A 147 7.73 -7.19 -0.41
N PRO A 148 8.91 -7.33 0.22
CA PRO A 148 10.08 -6.51 -0.11
C PRO A 148 10.45 -6.50 -1.61
N GLU A 149 10.21 -7.62 -2.29
CA GLU A 149 10.46 -7.78 -3.72
C GLU A 149 9.39 -7.12 -4.58
N THR A 150 8.12 -7.18 -4.17
CA THR A 150 6.98 -6.71 -4.99
C THR A 150 6.56 -5.27 -4.71
N ILE A 151 7.04 -4.65 -3.64
CA ILE A 151 6.68 -3.27 -3.30
C ILE A 151 7.04 -2.25 -4.39
N GLY A 152 8.11 -2.50 -5.16
CA GLY A 152 8.45 -1.68 -6.31
C GLY A 152 7.37 -1.70 -7.40
N GLU A 153 6.69 -2.84 -7.60
CA GLU A 153 5.58 -2.95 -8.54
C GLU A 153 4.39 -2.09 -8.07
N VAL A 154 4.05 -2.16 -6.77
CA VAL A 154 2.95 -1.36 -6.21
C VAL A 154 3.25 0.14 -6.31
N GLU A 155 4.48 0.57 -6.02
CA GLU A 155 4.89 1.96 -6.21
C GLU A 155 4.77 2.41 -7.68
N GLN A 156 5.15 1.56 -8.64
CA GLN A 156 5.02 1.86 -10.07
C GLN A 156 3.55 1.96 -10.50
N MET A 157 2.70 1.04 -10.04
CA MET A 157 1.27 1.05 -10.35
C MET A 157 0.59 2.31 -9.80
N LEU A 158 0.93 2.72 -8.57
CA LEU A 158 0.43 3.96 -7.97
C LEU A 158 0.87 5.20 -8.75
N ARG A 159 2.13 5.25 -9.21
CA ARG A 159 2.63 6.35 -10.05
C ARG A 159 1.92 6.41 -11.38
N ALA A 160 1.81 5.27 -12.08
CA ALA A 160 1.11 5.18 -13.36
C ALA A 160 -0.35 5.62 -13.23
N ARG A 161 -1.02 5.22 -12.15
CA ARG A 161 -2.39 5.64 -11.83
C ARG A 161 -2.50 7.16 -11.67
N ASN A 162 -1.56 7.77 -10.94
CA ASN A 162 -1.57 9.22 -10.71
C ASN A 162 -1.21 10.02 -11.98
N GLU A 163 -0.23 9.56 -12.75
CA GLU A 163 0.15 10.14 -14.04
C GLU A 163 -1.00 10.06 -15.05
N ARG A 164 -1.71 8.93 -15.08
CA ARG A 164 -2.86 8.74 -15.96
C ARG A 164 -3.93 9.81 -15.74
N TRP A 165 -4.21 10.15 -14.49
CA TRP A 165 -5.08 11.28 -14.17
C TRP A 165 -4.50 12.62 -14.65
N HIS A 166 -3.24 12.91 -14.32
CA HIS A 166 -2.64 14.21 -14.64
C HIS A 166 -2.58 14.50 -16.14
N SER A 167 -2.25 13.50 -16.96
CA SER A 167 -2.19 13.61 -18.42
C SER A 167 -3.51 14.01 -19.09
N LEU A 168 -4.63 13.95 -18.37
CA LEU A 168 -5.97 14.20 -18.90
C LEU A 168 -6.61 15.46 -18.31
N VAL A 169 -6.16 15.92 -17.15
CA VAL A 169 -6.68 17.15 -16.51
C VAL A 169 -5.83 18.37 -16.83
N GLN A 170 -4.57 18.17 -17.23
CA GLN A 170 -3.71 19.23 -17.76
C GLN A 170 -3.46 18.96 -19.24
N PRO A 171 -4.12 19.67 -20.16
CA PRO A 171 -3.82 19.61 -21.59
C PRO A 171 -2.48 20.27 -21.95
#